data_AF-A0A8T4LWS2-F1
#
_entry.id   AF-A0A8T4LWS2-F1
#
_cell.length_a   1.000
_cell.length_b   1.000
_cell.length_c   1.000
_cell.angle_alpha   90.00
_cell.angle_beta   90.00
_cell.angle_gamma   90.00
#
_symmetry.space_group_name_H-M   'P 1'
#
loop_
_entity.id
_entity.type
_entity.pdbx_description
1 polymer ?
#
loop_
_entity_poly.entity_id
_entity_poly.type
_entity_poly.pdbx_seq_one_letter_code
_entity_poly.pdbx_strand_id
1 'polypeptide(L)'
;MNNIFEIIDKTGRKIRLTKTQFKHIICHKGMENEIEKIKETLRTPLRIDSHKEGELYDYYGYYKDRKKKAKFLQVVVKYLNGEGFVITAYFVEHI
;
A
#
# COMPACT_ATOMS: atom_id res chain seq x y z
N MET A 1 -2.10 -1.73 20.54
CA MET A 1 -1.73 -1.33 19.17
C MET A 1 -2.89 -0.58 18.54
N ASN A 2 -2.68 0.63 18.02
CA ASN A 2 -3.73 1.39 17.33
C ASN A 2 -3.53 1.27 15.82
N ASN A 3 -4.43 0.54 15.17
CA ASN A 3 -4.46 0.41 13.71
C ASN A 3 -5.28 1.57 13.13
N ILE A 4 -4.85 2.11 11.99
CA ILE A 4 -5.63 3.09 11.20
C ILE A 4 -6.75 2.36 10.46
N PHE A 5 -6.44 1.20 9.88
CA PHE A 5 -7.42 0.31 9.28
C PHE A 5 -6.92 -1.14 9.29
N GLU A 6 -7.88 -2.05 9.10
CA GLU A 6 -7.66 -3.45 8.76
C GLU A 6 -8.58 -3.79 7.58
N ILE A 7 -8.06 -4.49 6.58
CA ILE A 7 -8.82 -4.93 5.41
C ILE A 7 -8.37 -6.32 4.97
N ILE A 8 -9.17 -6.95 4.10
CA ILE A 8 -8.76 -8.13 3.35
C ILE A 8 -8.23 -7.64 2.00
N ASP A 9 -7.05 -8.13 1.61
CA ASP A 9 -6.42 -7.80 0.33
C ASP A 9 -6.98 -8.66 -0.82
N LYS A 10 -6.44 -8.45 -2.03
CA LYS A 10 -6.81 -9.23 -3.21
C LYS A 10 -6.55 -10.74 -3.07
N THR A 11 -5.59 -11.15 -2.25
CA THR A 11 -5.24 -12.56 -2.01
C THR A 11 -6.06 -13.23 -0.89
N GLY A 12 -6.97 -12.51 -0.24
CA GLY A 12 -7.80 -13.04 0.85
C GLY A 12 -7.12 -13.02 2.22
N ARG A 13 -5.97 -12.35 2.35
CA ARG A 13 -5.20 -12.19 3.58
C ARG A 13 -5.56 -10.89 4.28
N LYS A 14 -5.50 -10.90 5.61
CA LYS A 14 -5.75 -9.71 6.42
C LYS A 14 -4.53 -8.79 6.37
N ILE A 15 -4.71 -7.53 5.99
CA ILE A 15 -3.67 -6.49 6.03
C ILE A 15 -4.07 -5.40 7.01
N ARG A 16 -3.12 -4.97 7.85
CA ARG A 16 -3.25 -3.82 8.74
C ARG A 16 -2.29 -2.68 8.39
N LEU A 17 -2.74 -1.45 8.62
CA LEU A 17 -1.87 -0.28 8.67
C LEU A 17 -1.88 0.28 10.09
N THR A 18 -0.71 0.36 10.73
CA THR A 18 -0.60 0.92 12.09
C THR A 18 -0.43 2.44 12.08
N LYS A 19 -0.73 3.11 13.20
CA LYS A 19 -0.42 4.54 13.37
C LYS A 19 1.06 4.88 13.13
N THR A 20 1.98 3.99 13.52
CA THR A 20 3.43 4.21 13.34
C THR A 20 3.81 4.21 11.86
N GLN A 21 3.36 3.22 11.11
CA GLN A 21 3.60 3.15 9.65
C GLN A 21 2.89 4.29 8.92
N PHE A 22 1.67 4.64 9.34
CA PHE A 22 0.96 5.77 8.76
C PHE A 22 1.73 7.10 8.94
N LYS A 23 2.32 7.35 10.12
CA LYS A 23 3.20 8.51 10.34
C LYS A 23 4.40 8.52 9.39
N HIS A 24 4.97 7.36 9.07
CA HIS A 24 6.04 7.26 8.08
C HIS A 24 5.53 7.56 6.65
N ILE A 25 4.37 7.02 6.29
CA ILE A 25 3.75 7.21 4.96
C ILE A 25 3.45 8.70 4.69
N ILE A 26 2.88 9.42 5.66
CA ILE A 26 2.55 10.85 5.47
C ILE A 26 3.78 11.75 5.36
N CYS A 27 4.99 11.27 5.71
CA CYS A 27 6.22 12.01 5.44
C CYS A 27 6.59 12.01 3.95
N HIS A 28 5.99 11.13 3.13
CA HIS A 28 6.12 11.18 1.68
C HIS A 28 5.19 12.26 1.11
N LYS A 29 5.73 13.06 0.18
CA LYS A 29 5.03 14.22 -0.40
C LYS A 29 3.69 13.84 -1.06
N GLY A 30 2.58 14.33 -0.53
CA GLY A 30 1.25 14.15 -1.12
C GLY A 30 0.61 12.81 -0.79
N MET A 31 0.85 12.28 0.42
CA MET A 31 0.25 11.06 0.97
C MET A 31 -0.76 11.32 2.10
N GLU A 32 -0.91 12.56 2.55
CA GLU A 32 -1.64 12.96 3.75
C GLU A 32 -3.12 12.55 3.74
N ASN A 33 -3.73 12.49 2.54
CA ASN A 33 -5.15 12.17 2.35
C ASN A 33 -5.38 10.93 1.45
N GLU A 34 -4.39 10.05 1.33
CA GLU A 34 -4.39 8.97 0.33
C GLU A 34 -4.74 7.59 0.92
N ILE A 35 -5.26 7.55 2.16
CA ILE A 35 -5.63 6.30 2.87
C ILE A 35 -6.63 5.46 2.05
N GLU A 36 -7.64 6.07 1.47
CA GLU A 36 -8.66 5.33 0.70
C GLU A 36 -8.06 4.72 -0.57
N LYS A 37 -7.11 5.39 -1.21
CA LYS A 37 -6.38 4.83 -2.36
C LYS A 37 -5.47 3.68 -1.95
N ILE A 38 -4.85 3.73 -0.77
CA ILE A 38 -4.10 2.60 -0.24
C ILE A 38 -5.02 1.39 -0.07
N LYS A 39 -6.21 1.57 0.55
CA LYS A 39 -7.18 0.48 0.73
C LYS A 39 -7.65 -0.09 -0.61
N GLU A 40 -7.97 0.78 -1.57
CA GLU A 40 -8.36 0.39 -2.92
C GLU A 40 -7.25 -0.40 -3.62
N THR A 41 -6.01 0.10 -3.59
CA THR A 41 -4.84 -0.58 -4.19
C THR A 41 -4.62 -1.97 -3.60
N LEU A 42 -4.85 -2.16 -2.31
CA LEU A 42 -4.75 -3.47 -1.66
C LEU A 42 -5.90 -4.43 -2.04
N ARG A 43 -7.11 -3.92 -2.29
CA ARG A 43 -8.29 -4.72 -2.66
C ARG A 43 -8.33 -5.06 -4.15
N THR A 44 -7.99 -4.10 -4.99
CA THR A 44 -8.07 -4.16 -6.46
C THR A 44 -6.78 -3.60 -7.08
N PRO A 45 -5.63 -4.25 -6.86
CA PRO A 45 -4.37 -3.83 -7.46
C PRO A 45 -4.42 -4.02 -8.97
N LEU A 46 -3.72 -3.12 -9.69
CA LEU A 46 -3.37 -3.29 -11.09
C LEU A 46 -2.32 -4.40 -11.26
N ARG A 47 -1.33 -4.44 -10.36
CA ARG A 47 -0.21 -5.39 -10.39
C ARG A 47 0.26 -5.69 -8.97
N ILE A 48 0.72 -6.92 -8.75
CA ILE A 48 1.37 -7.35 -7.51
C ILE A 48 2.70 -7.98 -7.87
N ASP A 49 3.80 -7.46 -7.34
CA ASP A 49 5.14 -8.01 -7.52
C ASP A 49 5.67 -8.56 -6.18
N SER A 50 6.18 -9.79 -6.19
CA SER A 50 6.83 -10.42 -5.02
C SER A 50 8.34 -10.22 -5.06
N HIS A 51 8.96 -9.96 -3.90
CA HIS A 51 10.41 -9.88 -3.77
C HIS A 51 11.04 -11.26 -3.57
N LYS A 52 12.36 -11.38 -3.82
CA LYS A 52 13.09 -12.67 -3.78
C LYS A 52 12.98 -13.43 -2.45
N GLU A 53 12.87 -12.73 -1.32
CA GLU A 53 12.70 -13.34 0.01
C GLU A 53 11.25 -13.77 0.31
N GLY A 54 10.29 -13.55 -0.60
CA GLY A 54 8.93 -14.09 -0.52
C GLY A 54 8.00 -13.46 0.53
N GLU A 55 8.52 -12.61 1.41
CA GLU A 55 7.75 -11.94 2.46
C GLU A 55 7.28 -10.54 2.07
N LEU A 56 7.95 -9.89 1.12
CA LEU A 56 7.65 -8.52 0.67
C LEU A 56 6.94 -8.52 -0.68
N TYR A 57 5.92 -7.68 -0.78
CA TYR A 57 5.06 -7.56 -1.95
C TYR A 57 4.76 -6.10 -2.24
N ASP A 58 4.92 -5.71 -3.50
CA ASP A 58 4.54 -4.40 -4.00
C ASP A 58 3.18 -4.50 -4.67
N TYR A 59 2.20 -3.78 -4.13
CA TYR A 59 0.88 -3.60 -4.73
C TYR A 59 0.86 -2.28 -5.48
N TYR A 60 0.46 -2.31 -6.74
CA TYR A 60 0.38 -1.11 -7.57
C TYR A 60 -1.07 -0.80 -7.93
N GLY A 61 -1.49 0.45 -7.68
CA GLY A 61 -2.76 1.01 -8.15
C GLY A 61 -2.51 2.14 -9.14
N TYR A 62 -3.39 2.31 -10.14
CA TYR A 62 -3.25 3.37 -11.15
C TYR A 62 -4.35 4.44 -11.03
N TYR A 63 -3.93 5.70 -10.89
CA TYR A 63 -4.79 6.83 -10.61
C TYR A 63 -4.69 7.90 -11.70
N LYS A 64 -5.45 7.69 -12.78
CA LYS A 64 -5.45 8.55 -13.98
C LYS A 64 -5.81 10.01 -13.70
N ASP A 65 -6.67 10.25 -12.71
CA ASP A 65 -7.22 11.58 -12.39
C ASP A 65 -6.27 12.45 -11.56
N ARG A 66 -5.09 11.95 -11.19
CA ARG A 66 -4.07 12.79 -10.53
C ARG A 66 -3.49 13.79 -11.53
N LYS A 67 -3.41 15.05 -11.07
CA LYS A 67 -2.73 16.14 -11.80
C LYS A 67 -1.21 15.98 -11.87
N LYS A 68 -0.61 15.20 -10.96
CA LYS A 68 0.84 14.94 -10.93
C LYS A 68 1.21 13.85 -11.93
N LYS A 69 2.47 13.88 -12.41
CA LYS A 69 3.04 12.84 -13.29
C LYS A 69 3.04 11.45 -12.64
N ALA A 70 3.31 11.39 -11.32
CA ALA A 70 3.26 10.15 -10.55
C ALA A 70 1.81 9.68 -10.35
N LYS A 71 1.40 8.72 -11.18
CA LYS A 71 0.04 8.17 -11.26
C LYS A 71 -0.09 6.77 -10.65
N PHE A 72 1.02 6.08 -10.39
CA PHE A 72 0.99 4.78 -9.75
C PHE A 72 1.18 4.93 -8.25
N LEU A 73 0.30 4.33 -7.45
CA LEU A 73 0.49 4.20 -6.02
C LEU A 73 1.14 2.84 -5.76
N GLN A 74 2.36 2.84 -5.24
CA GLN A 74 3.01 1.64 -4.74
C GLN A 74 2.69 1.50 -3.24
N VAL A 75 2.22 0.33 -2.84
CA VAL A 75 1.97 -0.03 -1.43
C VAL A 75 2.80 -1.26 -1.13
N VAL A 76 3.76 -1.12 -0.21
CA VAL A 76 4.66 -2.20 0.19
C VAL A 76 4.04 -2.93 1.37
N VAL A 77 3.80 -4.23 1.20
CA VAL A 77 3.22 -5.11 2.21
C VAL A 77 4.23 -6.17 2.59
N LYS A 78 4.40 -6.39 3.89
CA LYS A 78 5.09 -7.57 4.41
C LYS A 78 4.08 -8.56 4.96
N TYR A 79 4.15 -9.80 4.50
CA TYR A 79 3.40 -10.92 5.07
C TYR A 79 4.25 -11.68 6.08
N LEU A 80 3.67 -11.95 7.24
CA LEU A 80 4.26 -12.76 8.30
C LEU A 80 3.16 -13.59 8.95
N ASN A 81 3.35 -14.91 9.06
CA ASN A 81 2.41 -15.83 9.71
C ASN A 81 0.97 -15.75 9.19
N GLY A 82 0.78 -15.53 7.88
CA GLY A 82 -0.53 -15.47 7.24
C GLY A 82 -1.25 -14.12 7.33
N GLU A 83 -0.69 -13.14 8.06
CA GLU A 83 -1.18 -11.76 8.10
C GLU A 83 -0.20 -10.80 7.42
N GLY A 84 -0.73 -9.71 6.88
CA GLY A 84 0.03 -8.66 6.23
C GLY A 84 0.04 -7.36 7.02
N PHE A 85 1.09 -6.57 6.85
CA PHE A 85 1.12 -5.19 7.30
C PHE A 85 1.76 -4.29 6.25
N VAL A 86 1.22 -3.08 6.13
CA VAL A 86 1.78 -2.06 5.23
C VAL A 86 3.05 -1.49 5.87
N ILE A 87 4.16 -1.54 5.13
CA ILE A 87 5.44 -0.93 5.54
C ILE A 87 5.47 0.54 5.13
N THR A 88 5.20 0.81 3.85
CA THR A 88 5.18 2.15 3.27
C THR A 88 4.25 2.21 2.06
N ALA A 89 3.93 3.42 1.63
CA ALA A 89 3.19 3.70 0.42
C ALA A 89 3.59 5.07 -0.13
N TYR A 90 3.76 5.18 -1.44
CA TYR A 90 4.07 6.44 -2.11
C TYR A 90 3.76 6.36 -3.60
N PHE A 91 3.65 7.53 -4.25
CA PHE A 91 3.40 7.58 -5.69
C PHE A 91 4.70 7.51 -6.49
N VAL A 92 4.67 6.75 -7.59
CA VAL A 92 5.74 6.59 -8.56
C VAL A 92 5.25 6.90 -9.98
N GLU A 93 6.17 7.26 -10.87
CA GLU A 93 5.86 7.59 -12.27
C GLU A 93 5.79 6.34 -13.17
N HIS A 94 6.58 5.31 -12.86
CA HIS A 94 6.72 4.09 -13.66
C HIS A 94 6.79 2.83 -12.78
N ILE A 95 6.33 1.70 -13.30
CA ILE A 95 6.26 0.36 -12.67
C ILE A 95 6.59 -0.74 -13.69
#